data_AF-A0A2K4FFZ6-F1
#
_entry.id   AF-A0A2K4FFZ6-F1
#
_cell.length_a   1.000
_cell.length_b   1.000
_cell.length_c   1.000
_cell.angle_alpha   90.00
_cell.angle_beta   90.00
_cell.angle_gamma   90.00
#
_symmetry.space_group_name_H-M   'P 1'
#
loop_
_entity.id
_entity.type
_entity.pdbx_description
1 polymer ?
#
loop_
_entity_poly.entity_id
_entity_poly.type
_entity_poly.pdbx_seq_one_letter_code
_entity_poly.pdbx_strand_id
1 'polypeptide(L)'
;MNKDLFQQKVTKHLWFLNKKEKKQLQQTIQQMDPEQEQDAQLLQRPIFFANQFLKAHIFRQKVVSTTTFMLLLLGLLVSYVITVGLFLFDFITSLSAVNYFIHPQGNLTLLSAILILIGAVGLVIIALWLIKQTTAFFTKKLLEYKYNRSR
;
A
#
# COMPACT_ATOMS: atom_id res chain seq x y z
N MET A 1 12.55 13.19 -22.43
CA MET A 1 12.85 12.12 -21.45
C MET A 1 12.43 10.79 -22.07
N ASN A 2 13.18 9.71 -21.90
CA ASN A 2 12.79 8.41 -22.48
C ASN A 2 11.45 7.92 -21.87
N LYS A 3 10.56 7.35 -22.69
CA LYS A 3 9.19 6.94 -22.30
C LYS A 3 9.21 5.92 -21.15
N ASP A 4 10.23 5.05 -21.13
CA ASP A 4 10.46 4.09 -20.04
C ASP A 4 10.78 4.74 -18.69
N LEU A 5 11.65 5.75 -18.69
CA LEU A 5 12.00 6.51 -17.48
C LEU A 5 10.79 7.28 -16.94
N PHE A 6 9.93 7.77 -17.82
CA PHE A 6 8.67 8.41 -17.43
C PHE A 6 7.72 7.39 -16.79
N GLN A 7 7.50 6.26 -17.45
CA GLN A 7 6.63 5.20 -16.95
C GLN A 7 7.09 4.69 -15.57
N GLN A 8 8.39 4.51 -15.36
CA GLN A 8 8.93 4.12 -14.06
C GLN A 8 8.63 5.15 -12.98
N LYS A 9 8.86 6.44 -13.25
CA LYS A 9 8.60 7.53 -12.30
C LYS A 9 7.11 7.64 -11.94
N VAL A 10 6.23 7.57 -12.94
CA VAL A 10 4.77 7.65 -12.73
C VAL A 10 4.26 6.42 -11.98
N THR A 11 4.72 5.21 -12.35
CA THR A 11 4.33 3.96 -11.67
C THR A 11 4.81 3.94 -10.22
N LYS A 12 6.01 4.45 -9.95
CA LYS A 12 6.52 4.59 -8.58
C LYS A 12 5.70 5.58 -7.75
N HIS A 13 5.30 6.71 -8.35
CA HIS A 13 4.45 7.69 -7.67
C HIS A 13 3.05 7.13 -7.37
N LEU A 14 2.51 6.31 -8.28
CA LEU A 14 1.17 5.73 -8.22
C LEU A 14 1.18 4.26 -7.74
N TRP A 15 2.14 3.88 -6.90
CA TRP A 15 2.35 2.50 -6.46
C TRP A 15 1.12 1.89 -5.76
N PHE A 16 0.30 2.74 -5.12
CA PHE A 16 -0.91 2.42 -4.35
C PHE A 16 -2.14 2.13 -5.22
N LEU A 17 -2.06 2.28 -6.54
CA LEU A 17 -3.18 1.97 -7.45
C LEU A 17 -3.50 0.46 -7.47
N ASN A 18 -4.79 0.14 -7.65
CA ASN A 18 -5.25 -1.25 -7.79
C ASN A 18 -4.88 -1.83 -9.17
N LYS A 19 -4.94 -3.16 -9.34
CA LYS A 19 -4.58 -3.86 -10.59
C LYS A 19 -5.31 -3.29 -11.82
N LYS A 20 -6.61 -2.97 -11.71
CA LYS A 20 -7.40 -2.38 -12.80
C LYS A 20 -6.92 -0.97 -13.17
N GLU A 21 -6.64 -0.15 -12.17
CA GLU A 21 -6.20 1.25 -12.34
C GLU A 21 -4.78 1.33 -12.90
N LYS A 22 -3.91 0.38 -12.52
CA LYS A 22 -2.58 0.22 -13.12
C LYS A 22 -2.65 -0.15 -14.60
N LYS A 23 -3.59 -1.01 -14.99
CA LYS A 23 -3.82 -1.32 -16.42
C LYS A 23 -4.30 -0.09 -17.18
N GLN A 24 -5.24 0.68 -16.61
CA GLN A 24 -5.68 1.94 -17.22
C GLN A 24 -4.53 2.94 -17.36
N LEU A 25 -3.71 3.11 -16.32
CA LEU A 25 -2.53 3.98 -16.36
C LEU A 25 -1.56 3.57 -17.49
N GLN A 26 -1.28 2.27 -17.63
CA GLN A 26 -0.42 1.76 -18.69
C GLN A 26 -1.00 2.03 -20.08
N GLN A 27 -2.31 1.83 -20.27
CA GLN A 27 -2.99 2.12 -21.52
C GLN A 27 -2.91 3.62 -21.86
N THR A 28 -3.16 4.51 -20.90
CA THR A 28 -3.05 5.96 -21.10
C THR A 28 -1.62 6.40 -21.43
N ILE A 29 -0.59 5.80 -20.81
CA ILE A 29 0.82 6.09 -21.13
C ILE A 29 1.20 5.55 -22.51
N GLN A 30 0.68 4.39 -22.90
CA GLN A 30 0.95 3.80 -24.22
C GLN A 30 0.34 4.65 -25.35
N GLN A 31 -0.87 5.19 -25.14
CA GLN A 31 -1.59 6.03 -26.09
C GLN A 31 -1.02 7.45 -26.25
N MET A 32 -0.13 7.91 -25.35
CA MET A 32 0.57 9.19 -25.54
C MET A 32 1.55 9.13 -26.70
N ASP A 33 1.42 10.11 -27.59
CA ASP A 33 2.28 10.25 -28.75
C ASP A 33 3.35 11.33 -28.49
N PRO A 34 4.64 10.98 -28.41
CA PRO A 34 5.70 11.96 -28.18
C PRO A 34 5.82 13.01 -29.29
N GLU A 35 5.19 12.81 -30.45
CA GLU A 35 5.15 13.79 -31.55
C GLU A 35 4.15 14.94 -31.31
N GLN A 36 3.22 14.79 -30.37
CA GLN A 36 2.32 15.88 -29.97
C GLN A 36 2.97 16.76 -28.89
N GLU A 37 3.06 18.08 -29.14
CA GLU A 37 3.71 19.03 -28.23
C GLU A 37 3.15 19.01 -26.80
N GLN A 38 1.84 18.77 -26.65
CA GLN A 38 1.19 18.67 -25.34
C GLN A 38 1.66 17.44 -24.56
N ASP A 39 1.77 16.30 -25.22
CA ASP A 39 2.23 15.04 -24.62
C ASP A 39 3.74 15.08 -24.33
N ALA A 40 4.54 15.71 -25.21
CA ALA A 40 5.96 15.95 -25.01
C ALA A 40 6.25 16.78 -23.74
N GLN A 41 5.39 17.76 -23.42
CA GLN A 41 5.49 18.54 -22.19
C GLN A 41 5.08 17.73 -20.95
N LEU A 42 4.04 16.89 -21.05
CA LEU A 42 3.60 16.01 -19.95
C LEU A 42 4.63 14.93 -19.62
N LEU A 43 5.31 14.37 -20.63
CA LEU A 43 6.41 13.41 -20.50
C LEU A 43 7.61 13.97 -19.72
N GLN A 44 7.77 15.30 -19.67
CA GLN A 44 8.79 15.97 -18.86
C GLN A 44 8.35 16.22 -17.41
N ARG A 45 7.04 16.11 -17.11
CA ARG A 45 6.44 16.39 -15.79
C ARG A 45 5.66 15.17 -15.24
N PRO A 46 6.35 14.07 -14.86
CA PRO A 46 5.72 12.83 -14.41
C PRO A 46 4.81 13.00 -13.17
N ILE A 47 5.16 13.91 -12.26
CA ILE A 47 4.35 14.17 -11.05
C ILE A 47 3.04 14.88 -11.43
N PHE A 48 3.10 15.84 -12.35
CA PHE A 48 1.93 16.56 -12.83
C PHE A 48 0.97 15.62 -13.55
N PHE A 49 1.50 14.78 -14.46
CA PHE A 49 0.69 13.75 -15.14
C PHE A 49 0.03 12.79 -14.16
N ALA A 50 0.77 12.28 -13.16
CA ALA A 50 0.23 11.37 -12.16
C ALA A 50 -0.95 12.00 -11.39
N ASN A 51 -0.82 13.26 -10.99
CA ASN A 51 -1.87 14.00 -10.31
C ASN A 51 -3.09 14.27 -11.20
N GLN A 52 -2.87 14.60 -12.47
CA GLN A 52 -3.94 14.81 -13.46
C GLN A 52 -4.70 13.51 -13.74
N PHE A 53 -3.98 12.39 -13.91
CA PHE A 53 -4.58 11.07 -14.10
C PHE A 53 -5.46 10.69 -12.91
N LEU A 54 -4.94 10.86 -11.69
CA LEU A 54 -5.71 10.62 -10.47
C LEU A 54 -6.98 11.46 -10.41
N LYS A 55 -6.90 12.76 -10.71
CA LYS A 55 -8.07 13.66 -10.70
C LYS A 55 -9.11 13.30 -11.77
N ALA A 56 -8.68 12.92 -12.97
CA ALA A 56 -9.57 12.66 -14.09
C ALA A 56 -10.23 11.27 -14.02
N HIS A 57 -9.49 10.24 -13.58
CA HIS A 57 -9.91 8.84 -13.72
C HIS A 57 -10.24 8.15 -12.39
N ILE A 58 -9.67 8.63 -11.27
CA ILE A 58 -9.71 7.91 -9.99
C ILE A 58 -10.52 8.65 -8.93
N PHE A 59 -10.32 9.96 -8.78
CA PHE A 59 -11.02 10.78 -7.81
C PHE A 59 -12.30 11.35 -8.43
N ARG A 60 -13.42 10.67 -8.20
CA ARG A 60 -14.74 11.29 -8.47
C ARG A 60 -14.90 12.46 -7.51
N GLN A 61 -15.31 13.62 -8.02
CA GLN A 61 -15.66 14.78 -7.20
C GLN A 61 -16.76 14.36 -6.22
N LYS A 62 -16.38 14.16 -4.96
CA LYS A 62 -17.30 13.85 -3.87
C LYS A 62 -17.10 14.89 -2.80
N VAL A 63 -18.20 15.38 -2.23
CA VAL A 63 -18.14 16.25 -1.05
C VAL A 63 -17.51 15.45 0.08
N VAL A 64 -16.33 15.86 0.51
CA VAL A 64 -15.61 15.21 1.61
C VAL A 64 -15.76 16.05 2.87
N SER A 65 -16.20 15.43 3.97
CA SER A 65 -16.36 16.10 5.26
C SER A 65 -15.11 15.93 6.13
N THR A 66 -14.83 16.90 7.00
CA THR A 66 -13.78 16.81 8.03
C THR A 66 -13.97 15.58 8.92
N THR A 67 -15.22 15.17 9.18
CA THR A 67 -15.53 13.95 9.94
C THR A 67 -15.01 12.71 9.23
N THR A 68 -15.14 12.64 7.89
CA THR A 68 -14.62 11.53 7.08
C THR A 68 -13.10 11.45 7.16
N PHE A 69 -12.42 12.60 7.18
CA PHE A 69 -10.97 12.65 7.36
C PHE A 69 -10.53 12.16 8.74
N MET A 70 -11.19 12.60 9.81
CA MET A 70 -10.92 12.11 11.16
C MET A 70 -11.13 10.59 11.27
N LEU A 71 -12.19 10.07 10.66
CA LEU A 71 -12.50 8.65 10.64
C LEU A 71 -11.46 7.84 9.84
N LEU A 72 -10.97 8.40 8.73
CA LEU A 72 -9.84 7.83 7.97
C LEU A 72 -8.54 7.81 8.80
N LEU A 73 -8.25 8.89 9.52
CA LEU A 73 -7.05 8.99 10.35
C LEU A 73 -7.10 8.01 11.54
N LEU A 74 -8.26 7.91 12.19
CA LEU A 74 -8.51 6.95 13.25
C LEU A 74 -8.39 5.51 12.73
N GLY A 75 -8.99 5.21 11.57
CA GLY A 75 -8.87 3.90 10.93
C GLY A 75 -7.44 3.53 10.58
N LEU A 76 -6.63 4.49 10.12
CA LEU A 76 -5.20 4.30 9.85
C LEU A 76 -4.46 3.93 11.14
N LEU A 77 -4.67 4.69 12.21
CA LEU A 77 -4.04 4.45 13.50
C LEU A 77 -4.40 3.07 14.05
N VAL A 78 -5.70 2.75 14.10
CA VAL A 78 -6.19 1.45 14.58
C VAL A 78 -5.60 0.31 13.75
N SER A 79 -5.55 0.44 12.42
CA SER A 79 -4.97 -0.60 11.57
C SER A 79 -3.48 -0.82 11.85
N TYR A 80 -2.71 0.24 12.14
CA TYR A 80 -1.31 0.09 12.54
C TYR A 80 -1.16 -0.54 13.91
N VAL A 81 -1.98 -0.17 14.89
CA VAL A 81 -1.99 -0.81 16.22
C VAL A 81 -2.24 -2.31 16.11
N ILE A 82 -3.24 -2.73 15.32
CA ILE A 82 -3.52 -4.15 15.06
C ILE A 82 -2.32 -4.84 14.42
N THR A 83 -1.69 -4.21 13.43
CA THR A 83 -0.52 -4.77 12.75
C THR A 83 0.67 -4.94 13.69
N VAL A 84 0.94 -3.95 14.54
CA VAL A 84 1.99 -4.02 15.56
C VAL A 84 1.67 -5.12 16.56
N GLY A 85 0.41 -5.23 17.00
CA GLY A 85 -0.04 -6.31 17.87
C GLY A 85 0.20 -7.70 17.27
N LEU A 86 -0.12 -7.89 15.98
CA LEU A 86 0.17 -9.14 15.26
C LEU A 86 1.67 -9.43 15.20
N PHE A 87 2.49 -8.41 14.94
CA PHE A 87 3.95 -8.57 14.88
C PHE A 87 4.56 -8.94 16.23
N LEU A 88 4.10 -8.30 17.31
CA LEU A 88 4.53 -8.62 18.67
C LEU A 88 4.08 -10.01 19.08
N PHE A 89 2.84 -10.39 18.77
CA PHE A 89 2.33 -11.73 19.02
C PHE A 89 3.17 -12.78 18.29
N ASP A 90 3.44 -12.57 17.01
CA ASP A 90 4.27 -13.45 16.19
C ASP A 90 5.69 -13.58 16.77
N PHE A 91 6.29 -12.47 17.14
CA PHE A 91 7.63 -12.43 17.72
C PHE A 91 7.71 -13.19 19.05
N ILE A 92 6.78 -12.93 19.98
CA ILE A 92 6.73 -13.62 21.29
C ILE A 92 6.49 -15.11 21.10
N THR A 93 5.58 -15.49 20.20
CA THR A 93 5.24 -16.90 19.95
C THR A 93 6.41 -17.64 19.31
N SER A 94 7.08 -17.03 18.32
CA SER A 94 8.30 -17.57 17.73
C SER A 94 9.41 -17.71 18.76
N LEU A 95 9.61 -16.71 19.62
CA LEU A 95 10.62 -16.76 20.67
C LEU A 95 10.34 -17.87 21.69
N SER A 96 9.07 -18.07 22.06
CA SER A 96 8.64 -19.16 22.93
C SER A 96 8.94 -20.53 22.30
N ALA A 97 8.66 -20.70 21.01
CA ALA A 97 8.99 -21.93 20.27
C ALA A 97 10.51 -22.16 20.16
N VAL A 98 11.31 -21.12 19.93
CA VAL A 98 12.78 -21.24 19.95
C VAL A 98 13.29 -21.61 21.34
N ASN A 99 12.79 -20.97 22.38
CA ASN A 99 13.18 -21.24 23.75
C ASN A 99 12.90 -22.69 24.17
N TYR A 100 11.81 -23.29 23.65
CA TYR A 100 11.52 -24.71 23.83
C TYR A 100 12.63 -25.64 23.30
N PHE A 101 13.30 -25.28 22.20
CA PHE A 101 14.43 -26.08 21.69
C PHE A 101 15.69 -25.97 22.56
N ILE A 102 15.87 -24.87 23.30
CA ILE A 102 17.03 -24.65 24.16
C ILE A 102 16.80 -25.27 25.54
N HIS A 103 15.64 -24.99 26.13
CA HIS A 103 15.20 -25.53 27.40
C HIS A 103 13.82 -26.16 27.19
N PRO A 104 13.73 -27.49 27.00
CA PRO A 104 12.45 -28.18 26.88
C PRO A 104 11.78 -28.25 28.26
N GLN A 105 11.32 -27.10 28.77
CA GLN A 105 10.56 -26.96 29.99
C GLN A 105 9.17 -26.44 29.61
N GLY A 106 8.15 -27.30 29.74
CA GLY A 106 6.76 -26.98 29.44
C GLY A 106 6.01 -28.09 28.69
N ASN A 107 4.69 -27.93 28.57
CA ASN A 107 3.78 -28.89 27.91
C ASN A 107 3.78 -28.82 26.38
N LEU A 108 4.69 -28.05 25.76
CA LEU A 108 4.79 -27.96 24.32
C LEU A 108 5.42 -29.25 23.79
N THR A 109 4.84 -29.81 22.73
CA THR A 109 5.43 -30.93 22.00
C THR A 109 6.36 -30.40 20.91
N LEU A 110 7.42 -31.14 20.58
CA LEU A 110 8.33 -30.81 19.46
C LEU A 110 7.57 -30.48 18.17
N LEU A 111 6.51 -31.24 17.88
CA LEU A 111 5.65 -31.02 16.72
C LEU A 111 4.95 -29.65 16.78
N SER A 112 4.43 -29.25 17.95
CA SER A 112 3.80 -27.93 18.13
C SER A 112 4.79 -26.78 17.95
N ALA A 113 6.04 -26.92 18.44
CA ALA A 113 7.06 -25.89 18.29
C ALA A 113 7.46 -25.68 16.82
N ILE A 114 7.62 -26.77 16.06
CA ILE A 114 7.88 -26.71 14.61
C ILE A 114 6.70 -26.06 13.86
N LEU A 115 5.46 -26.43 14.22
CA LEU A 115 4.26 -25.87 13.60
C LEU A 115 4.14 -24.37 13.87
N ILE A 116 4.48 -23.92 15.08
CA ILE A 116 4.52 -22.51 15.46
C ILE A 116 5.53 -21.75 14.61
N LEU A 117 6.74 -22.29 14.40
CA LEU A 117 7.75 -21.63 13.58
C LEU A 117 7.32 -21.50 12.11
N ILE A 118 6.73 -22.55 11.54
CA ILE A 118 6.16 -22.50 10.18
C ILE A 118 5.01 -21.48 10.12
N GLY A 119 4.14 -21.50 11.13
CA GLY A 119 3.05 -20.56 11.29
C GLY A 119 3.54 -19.12 11.35
N ALA A 120 4.63 -18.86 12.06
CA ALA A 120 5.22 -17.53 12.21
C ALA A 120 5.70 -16.97 10.87
N VAL A 121 6.38 -17.79 10.06
CA VAL A 121 6.76 -17.39 8.69
C VAL A 121 5.53 -17.01 7.86
N GLY A 122 4.46 -17.80 7.96
CA GLY A 122 3.18 -17.48 7.31
C GLY A 122 2.57 -16.17 7.82
N LEU A 123 2.63 -15.93 9.13
CA LEU A 123 2.09 -14.74 9.79
C LEU A 123 2.85 -13.48 9.35
N VAL A 124 4.18 -13.53 9.23
CA VAL A 124 4.99 -12.44 8.68
C VAL A 124 4.57 -12.11 7.25
N ILE A 125 4.36 -13.12 6.40
CA ILE A 125 3.94 -12.90 5.00
C ILE A 125 2.57 -12.20 4.96
N ILE A 126 1.63 -12.65 5.80
CA ILE A 126 0.30 -12.04 5.91
C ILE A 126 0.40 -10.60 6.44
N ALA A 127 1.25 -10.35 7.43
CA ALA A 127 1.47 -9.02 8.01
C ALA A 127 2.04 -8.05 6.96
N LEU A 128 3.06 -8.47 6.20
CA LEU A 128 3.63 -7.66 5.11
C LEU A 128 2.59 -7.35 4.04
N TRP A 129 1.74 -8.33 3.70
CA TRP A 129 0.65 -8.13 2.76
C TRP A 129 -0.39 -7.14 3.28
N LEU A 130 -0.79 -7.25 4.55
CA LEU A 130 -1.71 -6.33 5.21
C LEU A 130 -1.15 -4.91 5.25
N ILE A 131 0.11 -4.71 5.66
CA ILE A 131 0.77 -3.40 5.67
C ILE A 131 0.68 -2.73 4.31
N LYS A 132 1.03 -3.47 3.25
CA LYS A 132 1.01 -2.95 1.88
C LYS A 132 -0.40 -2.56 1.46
N GLN A 133 -1.39 -3.42 1.74
CA GLN A 133 -2.78 -3.20 1.35
C GLN A 133 -3.42 -2.02 2.10
N THR A 134 -3.25 -1.99 3.43
CA THR A 134 -3.70 -0.91 4.32
C THR A 134 -3.09 0.42 3.90
N THR A 135 -1.77 0.47 3.73
CA THR A 135 -1.08 1.72 3.37
C THR A 135 -1.53 2.23 2.01
N ALA A 136 -1.72 1.34 1.03
CA ALA A 136 -2.24 1.71 -0.29
C ALA A 136 -3.68 2.26 -0.21
N PHE A 137 -4.55 1.61 0.55
CA PHE A 137 -5.94 2.06 0.74
C PHE A 137 -6.01 3.45 1.38
N PHE A 138 -5.32 3.64 2.51
CA PHE A 138 -5.35 4.93 3.22
C PHE A 138 -4.66 6.03 2.42
N THR A 139 -3.54 5.75 1.75
CA THR A 139 -2.88 6.72 0.87
C THR A 139 -3.81 7.21 -0.22
N LYS A 140 -4.52 6.30 -0.89
CA LYS A 140 -5.51 6.65 -1.90
C LYS A 140 -6.63 7.52 -1.35
N LYS A 141 -7.17 7.16 -0.18
CA LYS A 141 -8.27 7.89 0.46
C LYS A 141 -7.85 9.27 0.99
N LEU A 142 -6.64 9.39 1.52
CA LEU A 142 -6.08 10.68 1.96
C LEU A 142 -5.80 11.60 0.76
N LEU A 143 -5.32 11.05 -0.35
CA LEU A 143 -5.17 11.82 -1.58
C LEU A 143 -6.52 12.25 -2.15
N GLU A 144 -7.52 11.35 -2.19
CA GLU A 144 -8.89 11.68 -2.59
C GLU A 144 -9.44 12.84 -1.74
N TYR A 145 -9.27 12.78 -0.42
CA TYR A 145 -9.63 13.88 0.48
C TYR A 145 -8.89 15.17 0.16
N LYS A 146 -7.57 15.13 -0.02
CA LYS A 146 -6.75 16.31 -0.34
C LYS A 146 -7.20 16.99 -1.64
N TYR A 147 -7.56 16.21 -2.66
CA TYR A 147 -8.00 16.74 -3.95
C TYR A 147 -9.44 17.24 -3.96
N ASN A 148 -10.32 16.62 -3.18
CA ASN A 148 -11.74 16.96 -3.12
C ASN A 148 -12.08 17.99 -2.05
N ARG A 149 -11.18 18.23 -1.09
CA ARG A 149 -11.22 19.39 -0.20
C ARG A 149 -10.88 20.62 -1.04
N SER A 150 -11.84 21.04 -1.86
CA SER A 150 -11.85 22.39 -2.43
C SER A 150 -11.65 23.38 -1.28
N ARG A 151 -10.80 24.37 -1.53
CA ARG A 151 -10.52 25.51 -0.63
C ARG A 151 -11.77 26.01 0.09
#